data_AF-A0A2V6Q1F8-F1
#
_entry.id   AF-A0A2V6Q1F8-F1
#
_cell.length_a   1.000
_cell.length_b   1.000
_cell.length_c   1.000
_cell.angle_alpha   90.00
_cell.angle_beta   90.00
_cell.angle_gamma   90.00
#
_symmetry.space_group_name_H-M   'P 1'
#
loop_
_entity.id
_entity.type
_entity.pdbx_description
1 polymer ?
#
loop_
_entity_poly.entity_id
_entity_poly.type
_entity_poly.pdbx_seq_one_letter_code
_entity_poly.pdbx_strand_id
1 'polypeptide(L)'
;MGRPVRSEVELFNALAGAADQADLEDYRTRIRKCVLWLLGRRPSGELVVGDVPDMVDEVITRLETHLRPSSDETARRYTGSNEQFRRYLYRTVSSVYADTVNLRVRLRSLDAPIVTADGDERVLGDLLDDLVEWPTAGEGLGRPELDAGVQRALERISERCRRWLLAFHRDGTLIKEIARQDGVRVNSVEVGLTRCRGYFRLAFLDAFLAGGDARFRERVSEGSRRLAGLHAAVFQAYWTDSRCVTEIATRLGLERDKVKTLLAEAKEQLWRALPEGGLS
;
A
#
# COMPACT_ATOMS: atom_id res chain seq x y z
N MET A 1 -42.07 7.27 -9.68
CA MET A 1 -41.75 5.83 -9.57
C MET A 1 -40.26 5.70 -9.34
N GLY A 2 -39.82 5.01 -8.28
CA GLY A 2 -38.39 4.85 -7.99
C GLY A 2 -37.72 3.90 -8.99
N ARG A 3 -36.51 4.26 -9.45
CA ARG A 3 -35.70 3.41 -10.33
C ARG A 3 -35.41 2.07 -9.61
N PRO A 4 -35.59 0.90 -10.26
CA PRO A 4 -35.31 -0.38 -9.62
C PRO A 4 -33.83 -0.48 -9.22
N VAL A 5 -33.55 -0.95 -8.00
CA VAL A 5 -32.19 -1.08 -7.47
C VAL A 5 -31.47 -2.18 -8.25
N ARG A 6 -30.54 -1.78 -9.13
CA ARG A 6 -29.70 -2.71 -9.89
C ARG A 6 -28.69 -3.42 -8.97
N SER A 7 -28.43 -4.68 -9.27
CA SER A 7 -27.34 -5.47 -8.68
C SER A 7 -25.96 -4.93 -9.10
N GLU A 8 -24.90 -5.32 -8.38
CA GLU A 8 -23.54 -4.83 -8.65
C GLU A 8 -23.03 -5.27 -10.04
N VAL A 9 -23.40 -6.47 -10.49
CA VAL A 9 -23.09 -6.96 -11.86
C VAL A 9 -23.89 -6.21 -12.92
N GLU A 10 -25.16 -5.88 -12.67
CA GLU A 10 -25.96 -5.11 -13.63
C GLU A 10 -25.45 -3.68 -13.78
N LEU A 11 -25.06 -3.04 -12.68
CA LEU A 11 -24.40 -1.72 -12.73
C LEU A 11 -23.05 -1.80 -13.44
N PHE A 12 -22.24 -2.83 -13.14
CA PHE A 12 -20.94 -3.02 -13.79
C PHE A 12 -21.07 -3.27 -15.30
N ASN A 13 -22.00 -4.13 -15.72
CA ASN A 13 -22.26 -4.40 -17.13
C ASN A 13 -22.90 -3.21 -17.86
N ALA A 14 -23.60 -2.31 -17.14
CA ALA A 14 -24.10 -1.06 -17.74
C ALA A 14 -22.95 -0.14 -18.18
N LEU A 15 -21.78 -0.21 -17.51
CA LEU A 15 -20.56 0.55 -17.90
C LEU A 15 -19.96 0.09 -19.23
N ALA A 16 -20.22 -1.15 -19.65
CA ALA A 16 -19.80 -1.66 -20.96
C ALA A 16 -20.65 -1.11 -22.12
N GLY A 17 -21.77 -0.42 -21.82
CA GLY A 17 -22.65 0.23 -22.79
C GLY A 17 -22.67 1.76 -22.61
N ALA A 18 -23.72 2.41 -23.11
CA ALA A 18 -23.95 3.85 -22.88
C ALA A 18 -24.50 4.08 -21.46
N ALA A 19 -23.65 3.95 -20.44
CA ALA A 19 -24.02 4.25 -19.06
C ALA A 19 -24.43 5.72 -18.92
N ASP A 20 -25.57 5.97 -18.27
CA ASP A 20 -25.94 7.33 -17.90
C ASP A 20 -25.11 7.83 -16.71
N GLN A 21 -25.02 9.16 -16.55
CA GLN A 21 -24.21 9.79 -15.49
C GLN A 21 -24.62 9.32 -14.08
N ALA A 22 -25.90 9.01 -13.88
CA ALA A 22 -26.41 8.55 -12.59
C ALA A 22 -25.96 7.11 -12.25
N ASP A 23 -25.89 6.23 -13.25
CA ASP A 23 -25.35 4.88 -13.09
C ASP A 23 -23.84 4.91 -12.75
N LEU A 24 -23.09 5.83 -13.36
CA LEU A 24 -21.67 6.07 -13.05
C LEU A 24 -21.46 6.56 -11.62
N GLU A 25 -22.30 7.48 -11.14
CA GLU A 25 -22.25 7.99 -9.77
C GLU A 25 -22.64 6.95 -8.72
N ASP A 26 -23.68 6.14 -8.96
CA ASP A 26 -24.06 5.03 -8.06
C ASP A 26 -22.93 4.00 -8.00
N TYR A 27 -22.33 3.64 -9.14
CA TYR A 27 -21.21 2.71 -9.19
C TYR A 27 -19.98 3.21 -8.41
N ARG A 28 -19.57 4.47 -8.64
CA ARG A 28 -18.49 5.13 -7.87
C ARG A 28 -18.79 5.14 -6.37
N THR A 29 -20.02 5.46 -5.98
CA THR A 29 -20.45 5.50 -4.59
C THR A 29 -20.34 4.13 -3.92
N ARG A 30 -20.72 3.05 -4.62
CA ARG A 30 -20.61 1.68 -4.10
C ARG A 30 -19.16 1.23 -3.97
N ILE A 31 -18.32 1.52 -4.96
CA ILE A 31 -16.88 1.22 -4.87
C ILE A 31 -16.25 1.98 -3.70
N ARG A 32 -16.57 3.26 -3.53
CA ARG A 32 -16.10 4.06 -2.39
C ARG A 32 -16.48 3.44 -1.05
N LYS A 33 -17.72 2.97 -0.90
CA LYS A 33 -18.16 2.25 0.31
C LYS A 33 -17.35 0.97 0.51
N CYS A 34 -17.08 0.19 -0.53
CA CYS A 34 -16.24 -1.00 -0.45
C CYS A 34 -14.79 -0.69 -0.04
N VAL A 35 -14.19 0.37 -0.60
CA VAL A 35 -12.85 0.84 -0.24
C VAL A 35 -12.83 1.24 1.23
N LEU A 36 -13.72 2.12 1.67
CA LEU A 36 -13.81 2.56 3.08
C LEU A 36 -14.05 1.38 4.04
N TRP A 37 -14.91 0.43 3.65
CA TRP A 37 -15.17 -0.78 4.42
C TRP A 37 -13.91 -1.64 4.58
N LEU A 38 -13.09 -1.75 3.53
CA LEU A 38 -11.80 -2.44 3.57
C LEU A 38 -10.81 -1.68 4.46
N LEU A 39 -10.66 -0.37 4.27
CA LEU A 39 -9.75 0.47 5.06
C LEU A 39 -10.01 0.34 6.56
N GLY A 40 -11.27 0.47 7.00
CA GLY A 40 -11.63 0.35 8.41
C GLY A 40 -11.41 -1.04 9.03
N ARG A 41 -11.06 -2.05 8.22
CA ARG A 41 -10.76 -3.43 8.66
C ARG A 41 -9.30 -3.81 8.48
N ARG A 42 -8.48 -2.92 7.93
CA ARG A 42 -7.06 -3.18 7.71
C ARG A 42 -6.25 -2.32 8.65
N PRO A 43 -5.22 -2.87 9.32
CA PRO A 43 -4.38 -2.11 10.24
C PRO A 43 -3.79 -0.83 9.63
N SER A 44 -3.49 -0.84 8.32
CA SER A 44 -2.90 0.31 7.62
C SER A 44 -3.93 1.18 6.89
N GLY A 45 -5.22 1.03 7.19
CA GLY A 45 -6.29 1.78 6.55
C GLY A 45 -6.15 3.29 6.74
N GLU A 46 -5.71 3.71 7.92
CA GLU A 46 -5.50 5.13 8.26
C GLU A 46 -4.37 5.77 7.43
N LEU A 47 -3.37 4.99 6.99
CA LEU A 47 -2.24 5.50 6.20
C LEU A 47 -2.66 5.99 4.81
N VAL A 48 -3.77 5.46 4.29
CA VAL A 48 -4.22 5.66 2.91
C VAL A 48 -5.66 6.21 2.84
N VAL A 49 -6.21 6.65 3.98
CA VAL A 49 -7.58 7.19 4.03
C VAL A 49 -7.74 8.45 3.17
N GLY A 50 -6.66 9.24 3.03
CA GLY A 50 -6.61 10.39 2.11
C GLY A 50 -6.56 10.00 0.63
N ASP A 51 -6.20 8.75 0.30
CA ASP A 51 -6.11 8.24 -1.07
C ASP A 51 -7.41 7.59 -1.56
N VAL A 52 -8.48 7.59 -0.77
CA VAL A 52 -9.76 6.96 -1.12
C VAL A 52 -10.25 7.35 -2.52
N PRO A 53 -10.22 8.63 -2.96
CA PRO A 53 -10.61 8.99 -4.33
C PRO A 53 -9.76 8.30 -5.40
N ASP A 54 -8.43 8.32 -5.25
CA ASP A 54 -7.50 7.69 -6.18
C ASP A 54 -7.67 6.17 -6.22
N MET A 55 -7.90 5.56 -5.06
CA MET A 55 -8.19 4.13 -4.95
C MET A 55 -9.49 3.77 -5.65
N VAL A 56 -10.53 4.60 -5.56
CA VAL A 56 -11.80 4.38 -6.26
C VAL A 56 -11.58 4.44 -7.78
N ASP A 57 -10.88 5.45 -8.28
CA ASP A 57 -10.61 5.60 -9.71
C ASP A 57 -9.73 4.47 -10.25
N GLU A 58 -8.72 4.03 -9.50
CA GLU A 58 -7.88 2.89 -9.87
C GLU A 58 -8.66 1.57 -9.86
N VAL A 59 -9.53 1.35 -8.87
CA VAL A 59 -10.42 0.18 -8.86
C VAL A 59 -11.33 0.19 -10.09
N ILE A 60 -11.95 1.33 -10.42
CA ILE A 60 -12.79 1.48 -11.61
C ILE A 60 -11.98 1.15 -12.87
N THR A 61 -10.79 1.73 -13.01
CA THR A 61 -9.90 1.50 -14.16
C THR A 61 -9.57 0.01 -14.35
N ARG A 62 -9.23 -0.71 -13.27
CA ARG A 62 -8.94 -2.15 -13.33
C ARG A 62 -10.17 -2.98 -13.67
N LEU A 63 -11.34 -2.59 -13.16
CA LEU A 63 -12.60 -3.26 -13.47
C LEU A 63 -13.01 -3.00 -14.92
N GLU A 64 -12.92 -1.78 -15.43
CA GLU A 64 -13.19 -1.43 -16.83
C GLU A 64 -12.23 -2.12 -17.80
N THR A 65 -10.97 -2.31 -17.41
CA THR A 65 -9.99 -3.06 -18.22
C THR A 65 -10.47 -4.49 -18.51
N HIS A 66 -11.27 -5.09 -17.63
CA HIS A 66 -11.92 -6.39 -17.88
C HIS A 66 -13.06 -6.33 -18.91
N LEU A 67 -13.64 -5.16 -19.14
CA LEU A 67 -14.73 -4.94 -20.12
C LEU A 67 -14.20 -4.48 -21.49
N ARG A 68 -12.92 -4.10 -21.60
CA ARG A 68 -12.31 -3.69 -22.87
C ARG A 68 -12.15 -4.90 -23.82
N PRO A 69 -12.65 -4.82 -25.06
CA PRO A 69 -12.47 -5.89 -26.03
C PRO A 69 -11.02 -5.96 -26.53
N SER A 70 -10.57 -7.17 -26.87
CA SER A 70 -9.31 -7.37 -27.60
C SER A 70 -9.60 -7.18 -29.08
N SER A 71 -9.39 -5.97 -29.59
CA SER A 71 -9.38 -5.52 -31.00
C SER A 71 -10.51 -5.90 -31.98
N ASP A 72 -11.37 -6.89 -31.73
CA ASP A 72 -12.35 -7.40 -32.72
C ASP A 72 -13.74 -7.81 -32.15
N GLU A 73 -14.06 -7.50 -30.88
CA GLU A 73 -15.37 -7.84 -30.29
C GLU A 73 -16.16 -6.60 -29.85
N THR A 74 -17.48 -6.58 -30.14
CA THR A 74 -18.43 -5.64 -29.53
C THR A 74 -18.55 -5.90 -28.04
N ALA A 75 -18.13 -4.94 -27.20
CA ALA A 75 -18.29 -4.82 -25.75
C ALA A 75 -18.38 -6.14 -24.94
N ARG A 76 -17.28 -6.54 -24.28
CA ARG A 76 -17.29 -7.65 -23.34
C ARG A 76 -18.16 -7.34 -22.12
N ARG A 77 -19.05 -8.27 -21.78
CA ARG A 77 -19.85 -8.25 -20.54
C ARG A 77 -19.30 -9.28 -19.55
N TYR A 78 -19.38 -8.98 -18.26
CA TYR A 78 -19.13 -9.96 -17.22
C TYR A 78 -20.27 -10.98 -17.18
N THR A 79 -19.94 -12.26 -17.36
CA THR A 79 -20.90 -13.38 -17.44
C THR A 79 -21.04 -14.18 -16.15
N GLY A 80 -20.29 -13.82 -15.10
CA GLY A 80 -20.35 -14.49 -13.79
C GLY A 80 -21.54 -14.05 -12.93
N SER A 81 -21.80 -14.80 -11.86
CA SER A 81 -22.83 -14.47 -10.88
C SER A 81 -22.46 -13.24 -10.04
N ASN A 82 -23.46 -12.64 -9.39
CA ASN A 82 -23.25 -11.50 -8.49
C ASN A 82 -22.29 -11.84 -7.33
N GLU A 83 -22.33 -13.07 -6.82
CA GLU A 83 -21.41 -13.51 -5.77
C GLU A 83 -19.96 -13.62 -6.28
N GLN A 84 -19.77 -14.16 -7.49
CA GLN A 84 -18.45 -14.24 -8.12
C GLN A 84 -17.88 -12.84 -8.37
N PHE A 85 -18.74 -11.91 -8.81
CA PHE A 85 -18.35 -10.51 -9.00
C PHE A 85 -17.95 -9.83 -7.68
N ARG A 86 -18.71 -10.02 -6.59
CA ARG A 86 -18.33 -9.50 -5.26
C ARG A 86 -16.95 -9.98 -4.81
N ARG A 87 -16.64 -11.26 -5.02
CA ARG A 87 -15.31 -11.82 -4.72
C ARG A 87 -14.22 -11.18 -5.59
N TYR A 88 -14.50 -10.93 -6.86
CA TYR A 88 -13.60 -10.27 -7.79
C TYR A 88 -13.36 -8.79 -7.42
N LEU A 89 -14.43 -8.05 -7.11
CA LEU A 89 -14.39 -6.68 -6.61
C LEU A 89 -13.56 -6.59 -5.32
N TYR A 90 -13.82 -7.47 -4.35
CA TYR A 90 -13.04 -7.52 -3.11
C TYR A 90 -11.54 -7.75 -3.36
N ARG A 91 -11.18 -8.65 -4.27
CA ARG A 91 -9.78 -8.88 -4.65
C ARG A 91 -9.16 -7.65 -5.30
N THR A 92 -9.89 -6.98 -6.19
CA THR A 92 -9.42 -5.78 -6.88
C THR A 92 -9.19 -4.63 -5.89
N VAL A 93 -10.17 -4.35 -5.03
CA VAL A 93 -10.04 -3.33 -3.97
C VAL A 93 -8.91 -3.68 -3.00
N SER A 94 -8.73 -4.97 -2.65
CA SER A 94 -7.61 -5.41 -1.82
C SER A 94 -6.25 -5.24 -2.48
N SER A 95 -6.16 -5.45 -3.80
CA SER A 95 -4.94 -5.24 -4.57
C SER A 95 -4.60 -3.75 -4.66
N VAL A 96 -5.58 -2.90 -4.99
CA VAL A 96 -5.38 -1.44 -5.05
C VAL A 96 -5.00 -0.89 -3.67
N TYR A 97 -5.64 -1.39 -2.61
CA TYR A 97 -5.22 -1.09 -1.23
C TYR A 97 -3.77 -1.49 -0.99
N ALA A 98 -3.36 -2.72 -1.32
CA ALA A 98 -1.98 -3.14 -1.13
C ALA A 98 -0.99 -2.27 -1.92
N ASP A 99 -1.30 -1.94 -3.18
CA ASP A 99 -0.46 -1.08 -4.04
C ASP A 99 -0.37 0.34 -3.49
N THR A 100 -1.49 0.92 -3.05
CA THR A 100 -1.55 2.28 -2.50
C THR A 100 -0.83 2.35 -1.17
N VAL A 101 -1.02 1.35 -0.30
CA VAL A 101 -0.29 1.26 0.96
C VAL A 101 1.18 1.07 0.65
N ASN A 102 1.58 0.16 -0.26
CA ASN A 102 2.98 -0.04 -0.65
C ASN A 102 3.61 1.25 -1.21
N LEU A 103 2.87 2.03 -1.99
CA LEU A 103 3.31 3.32 -2.50
C LEU A 103 3.49 4.31 -1.34
N ARG A 104 2.50 4.47 -0.47
CA ARG A 104 2.57 5.34 0.71
C ARG A 104 3.66 4.92 1.68
N VAL A 105 3.86 3.62 1.83
CA VAL A 105 4.94 2.95 2.57
C VAL A 105 6.29 3.35 1.98
N ARG A 106 6.53 3.10 0.69
CA ARG A 106 7.74 3.51 -0.04
C ARG A 106 8.01 5.00 0.16
N LEU A 107 6.96 5.79 0.06
CA LEU A 107 7.02 7.23 0.10
C LEU A 107 7.10 7.84 1.52
N ARG A 108 6.87 7.10 2.61
CA ARG A 108 6.78 7.69 3.97
C ARG A 108 8.06 7.64 4.80
N SER A 109 9.06 6.88 4.41
CA SER A 109 10.38 6.81 5.05
C SER A 109 11.25 5.72 4.45
N LEU A 110 10.78 4.94 3.45
CA LEU A 110 11.60 3.86 2.92
C LEU A 110 12.86 4.39 2.24
N ASP A 111 12.78 5.56 1.59
CA ASP A 111 13.94 6.24 0.99
C ASP A 111 14.89 6.86 2.04
N ALA A 112 14.57 6.79 3.33
CA ALA A 112 15.41 7.36 4.38
C ALA A 112 16.66 6.48 4.57
N PRO A 113 17.86 7.10 4.60
CA PRO A 113 19.07 6.38 4.91
C PRO A 113 19.08 5.91 6.37
N ILE A 114 19.54 4.69 6.57
CA ILE A 114 19.77 4.05 7.86
C ILE A 114 21.18 3.48 7.84
N VAL A 115 21.94 3.79 8.88
CA VAL A 115 23.24 3.15 9.14
C VAL A 115 22.99 1.82 9.86
N THR A 116 23.41 0.71 9.26
CA THR A 116 23.33 -0.64 9.83
C THR A 116 24.39 -0.83 10.94
N ALA A 117 24.33 -1.94 11.67
CA ALA A 117 25.37 -2.32 12.65
C ALA A 117 26.79 -2.30 12.07
N ASP A 118 26.92 -2.67 10.79
CA ASP A 118 28.21 -2.78 10.10
C ASP A 118 28.74 -1.41 9.64
N GLY A 119 27.98 -0.33 9.86
CA GLY A 119 28.32 1.02 9.42
C GLY A 119 27.89 1.33 7.99
N ASP A 120 27.24 0.38 7.30
CA ASP A 120 26.75 0.59 5.94
C ASP A 120 25.51 1.48 5.93
N GLU A 121 25.50 2.47 5.04
CA GLU A 121 24.32 3.29 4.78
C GLU A 121 23.41 2.59 3.77
N ARG A 122 22.19 2.29 4.18
CA ARG A 122 21.17 1.64 3.34
C ARG A 122 19.84 2.36 3.44
N VAL A 123 19.07 2.23 2.37
CA VAL A 123 17.71 2.74 2.30
C VAL A 123 16.80 1.79 3.11
N LEU A 124 15.94 2.32 4.00
CA LEU A 124 15.03 1.51 4.82
C LEU A 124 14.17 0.55 3.97
N GLY A 125 13.86 0.93 2.73
CA GLY A 125 13.18 0.08 1.75
C GLY A 125 13.91 -1.21 1.44
N ASP A 126 15.22 -1.12 1.19
CA ASP A 126 16.07 -2.26 0.87
C ASP A 126 16.22 -3.16 2.08
N LEU A 127 16.43 -2.56 3.26
CA LEU A 127 16.47 -3.28 4.51
C LEU A 127 15.15 -4.00 4.79
N LEU A 128 14.01 -3.38 4.48
CA LEU A 128 12.70 -3.98 4.68
C LEU A 128 12.42 -5.11 3.69
N ASP A 129 12.92 -5.02 2.47
CA ASP A 129 12.85 -6.11 1.50
C ASP A 129 13.70 -7.31 2.01
N ASP A 130 14.89 -7.06 2.56
CA ASP A 130 15.70 -8.10 3.22
C ASP A 130 15.02 -8.68 4.48
N LEU A 131 14.43 -7.85 5.34
CA LEU A 131 13.68 -8.28 6.54
C LEU A 131 12.44 -9.11 6.17
N VAL A 132 11.84 -8.84 5.03
CA VAL A 132 10.72 -9.62 4.49
C VAL A 132 11.18 -10.99 3.99
N GLU A 133 12.40 -11.08 3.49
CA GLU A 133 13.08 -12.33 3.15
C GLU A 133 13.63 -13.05 4.39
N TRP A 134 13.91 -12.33 5.48
CA TRP A 134 14.42 -12.88 6.74
C TRP A 134 13.82 -12.11 7.93
N PRO A 135 12.71 -12.59 8.55
CA PRO A 135 12.02 -11.91 9.65
C PRO A 135 12.90 -11.68 10.88
N THR A 136 13.94 -12.50 11.06
CA THR A 136 14.94 -12.33 12.13
C THR A 136 16.09 -11.43 11.73
N ALA A 137 16.15 -10.89 10.51
CA ALA A 137 17.20 -9.94 10.15
C ALA A 137 17.18 -8.67 11.01
N GLY A 138 16.12 -8.40 11.78
CA GLY A 138 16.14 -7.40 12.84
C GLY A 138 17.15 -7.79 13.93
N GLU A 139 17.09 -9.03 14.40
CA GLU A 139 18.00 -9.63 15.39
C GLU A 139 19.43 -9.70 14.81
N GLY A 140 20.17 -8.58 14.93
CA GLY A 140 21.50 -8.44 14.34
C GLY A 140 21.77 -7.08 13.70
N LEU A 141 20.77 -6.21 13.54
CA LEU A 141 20.99 -4.86 12.99
C LEU A 141 21.71 -3.92 13.95
N GLY A 142 21.93 -4.33 15.21
CA GLY A 142 22.53 -3.47 16.24
C GLY A 142 21.71 -2.22 16.55
N ARG A 143 20.42 -2.21 16.17
CA ARG A 143 19.50 -1.08 16.25
C ARG A 143 18.25 -1.52 17.01
N PRO A 144 18.23 -1.40 18.35
CA PRO A 144 17.14 -1.89 19.20
C PRO A 144 15.74 -1.39 18.79
N GLU A 145 15.65 -0.22 18.15
CA GLU A 145 14.40 0.32 17.64
C GLU A 145 13.83 -0.44 16.44
N LEU A 146 14.69 -1.01 15.59
CA LEU A 146 14.31 -1.84 14.45
C LEU A 146 13.86 -3.21 14.93
N ASP A 147 14.58 -3.80 15.88
CA ASP A 147 14.25 -5.09 16.51
C ASP A 147 12.90 -5.02 17.19
N ALA A 148 12.68 -3.95 17.97
CA ALA A 148 11.39 -3.69 18.60
C ALA A 148 10.29 -3.44 17.54
N GLY A 149 10.63 -2.83 16.39
CA GLY A 149 9.74 -2.70 15.24
C GLY A 149 9.34 -4.05 14.63
N VAL A 150 10.28 -4.96 14.46
CA VAL A 150 10.05 -6.34 13.97
C VAL A 150 9.13 -7.09 14.92
N GLN A 151 9.41 -7.08 16.22
CA GLN A 151 8.58 -7.80 17.19
C GLN A 151 7.15 -7.24 17.23
N ARG A 152 6.99 -5.92 17.27
CA ARG A 152 5.66 -5.27 17.18
C ARG A 152 4.94 -5.60 15.87
N ALA A 153 5.66 -5.73 14.76
CA ALA A 153 5.09 -6.11 13.47
C ALA A 153 4.57 -7.57 13.49
N LEU A 154 5.36 -8.49 14.05
CA LEU A 154 5.00 -9.90 14.19
C LEU A 154 3.78 -10.10 15.10
N GLU A 155 3.64 -9.29 16.14
CA GLU A 155 2.47 -9.31 17.03
C GLU A 155 1.18 -8.83 16.36
N ARG A 156 1.30 -7.93 15.38
CA ARG A 156 0.15 -7.32 14.69
C ARG A 156 -0.39 -8.14 13.52
N ILE A 157 0.41 -9.05 12.97
CA ILE A 157 -0.06 -9.95 11.91
C ILE A 157 -0.78 -11.18 12.49
N SER A 158 -1.67 -11.78 11.71
CA SER A 158 -2.40 -12.99 12.15
C SER A 158 -1.43 -14.10 12.57
N GLU A 159 -1.82 -14.87 13.60
CA GLU A 159 -1.02 -15.98 14.13
C GLU A 159 -0.54 -16.94 13.03
N ARG A 160 -1.42 -17.29 12.09
CA ARG A 160 -1.05 -18.14 10.94
C ARG A 160 0.08 -17.53 10.11
N CYS A 161 -0.01 -16.23 9.78
CA CYS A 161 1.06 -15.57 9.05
C CYS A 161 2.36 -15.52 9.84
N ARG A 162 2.30 -15.21 11.14
CA ARG A 162 3.47 -15.23 12.02
C ARG A 162 4.13 -16.62 12.03
N ARG A 163 3.35 -17.68 12.23
CA ARG A 163 3.86 -19.07 12.21
C ARG A 163 4.51 -19.42 10.86
N TRP A 164 3.85 -19.11 9.74
CA TRP A 164 4.40 -19.42 8.42
C TRP A 164 5.68 -18.65 8.11
N LEU A 165 5.73 -17.35 8.44
CA LEU A 165 6.93 -16.54 8.24
C LEU A 165 8.11 -17.04 9.09
N LEU A 166 7.88 -17.33 10.38
CA LEU A 166 8.93 -17.85 11.26
C LEU A 166 9.38 -19.25 10.80
N ALA A 167 8.45 -20.16 10.53
CA ALA A 167 8.80 -21.52 10.10
C ALA A 167 9.62 -21.52 8.81
N PHE A 168 9.21 -20.75 7.80
CA PHE A 168 9.89 -20.74 6.50
C PHE A 168 11.24 -20.02 6.57
N HIS A 169 11.28 -18.83 7.15
CA HIS A 169 12.43 -17.95 7.01
C HIS A 169 13.42 -18.01 8.18
N ARG A 170 12.95 -18.22 9.41
CA ARG A 170 13.83 -18.38 10.59
C ARG A 170 14.24 -19.84 10.75
N ASP A 171 13.27 -20.74 10.72
CA ASP A 171 13.51 -22.16 11.03
C ASP A 171 13.91 -22.98 9.78
N GLY A 172 13.93 -22.36 8.59
CA GLY A 172 14.31 -23.02 7.33
C GLY A 172 13.36 -24.16 6.90
N THR A 173 12.13 -24.19 7.42
CA THR A 173 11.17 -25.26 7.17
C THR A 173 10.67 -25.21 5.74
N LEU A 174 10.76 -26.33 5.02
CA LEU A 174 10.30 -26.43 3.64
C LEU A 174 8.79 -26.16 3.52
N ILE A 175 8.39 -25.48 2.45
CA ILE A 175 6.97 -25.16 2.17
C ILE A 175 6.07 -26.41 2.20
N LYS A 176 6.56 -27.54 1.70
CA LYS A 176 5.82 -28.82 1.72
C LYS A 176 5.53 -29.31 3.14
N GLU A 177 6.46 -29.05 4.07
CA GLU A 177 6.34 -29.44 5.47
C GLU A 177 5.36 -28.52 6.21
N ILE A 178 5.43 -27.21 5.97
CA ILE A 178 4.43 -26.24 6.46
C ILE A 178 3.02 -26.60 5.97
N ALA A 179 2.90 -26.93 4.68
CA ALA A 179 1.64 -27.34 4.07
C ALA A 179 1.05 -28.60 4.71
N ARG A 180 1.91 -29.58 5.03
CA ARG A 180 1.55 -30.81 5.73
C ARG A 180 1.05 -30.53 7.14
N GLN A 181 1.77 -29.70 7.91
CA GLN A 181 1.42 -29.36 9.30
C GLN A 181 0.09 -28.62 9.41
N ASP A 182 -0.19 -27.70 8.48
CA ASP A 182 -1.41 -26.90 8.49
C ASP A 182 -2.56 -27.50 7.65
N GLY A 183 -2.36 -28.69 7.05
CA GLY A 183 -3.40 -29.39 6.27
C GLY A 183 -3.85 -28.65 5.01
N VAL A 184 -2.94 -27.89 4.38
CA VAL A 184 -3.24 -27.06 3.19
C VAL A 184 -2.43 -27.50 1.97
N ARG A 185 -2.80 -27.00 0.79
CA ARG A 185 -2.03 -27.24 -0.45
C ARG A 185 -0.73 -26.44 -0.43
N VAL A 186 0.35 -27.01 -0.99
CA VAL A 186 1.67 -26.35 -1.13
C VAL A 186 1.55 -24.96 -1.76
N ASN A 187 0.84 -24.85 -2.90
CA ASN A 187 0.63 -23.57 -3.57
C ASN A 187 -0.11 -22.52 -2.69
N SER A 188 -0.99 -22.98 -1.78
CA SER A 188 -1.64 -22.06 -0.82
C SER A 188 -0.64 -21.47 0.17
N VAL A 189 0.40 -22.22 0.53
CA VAL A 189 1.49 -21.74 1.39
C VAL A 189 2.39 -20.78 0.62
N GLU A 190 2.76 -21.07 -0.63
CA GLU A 190 3.57 -20.17 -1.48
C GLU A 190 2.91 -18.80 -1.67
N VAL A 191 1.65 -18.80 -2.13
CA VAL A 191 0.86 -17.57 -2.30
C VAL A 191 0.61 -16.89 -0.95
N GLY A 192 0.41 -17.69 0.09
CA GLY A 192 0.16 -17.20 1.44
C GLY A 192 1.37 -16.51 2.07
N LEU A 193 2.57 -17.07 1.91
CA LEU A 193 3.83 -16.47 2.36
C LEU A 193 4.03 -15.10 1.71
N THR A 194 3.81 -14.98 0.41
CA THR A 194 3.86 -13.70 -0.31
C THR A 194 2.93 -12.65 0.31
N ARG A 195 1.69 -13.05 0.67
CA ARG A 195 0.73 -12.15 1.34
C ARG A 195 1.15 -11.82 2.76
N CYS A 196 1.64 -12.81 3.52
CA CYS A 196 2.10 -12.62 4.89
C CYS A 196 3.31 -11.68 4.97
N ARG A 197 4.24 -11.78 4.01
CA ARG A 197 5.35 -10.84 3.79
C ARG A 197 4.85 -9.41 3.58
N GLY A 198 3.85 -9.24 2.71
CA GLY A 198 3.18 -7.95 2.54
C GLY A 198 2.56 -7.43 3.85
N TYR A 199 1.81 -8.26 4.58
CA TYR A 199 1.23 -7.85 5.86
C TYR A 199 2.28 -7.49 6.92
N PHE A 200 3.38 -8.23 6.98
CA PHE A 200 4.50 -7.93 7.86
C PHE A 200 5.14 -6.58 7.51
N ARG A 201 5.44 -6.33 6.23
CA ARG A 201 5.95 -5.04 5.72
C ARG A 201 5.10 -3.87 6.20
N LEU A 202 3.78 -4.01 6.06
CA LEU A 202 2.83 -2.99 6.50
C LEU A 202 2.82 -2.79 8.02
N ALA A 203 2.79 -3.89 8.78
CA ALA A 203 2.78 -3.85 10.24
C ALA A 203 4.09 -3.28 10.82
N PHE A 204 5.23 -3.57 10.17
CA PHE A 204 6.54 -3.05 10.53
C PHE A 204 6.60 -1.54 10.33
N LEU A 205 6.15 -1.04 9.18
CA LEU A 205 6.19 0.40 8.95
C LEU A 205 5.25 1.16 9.86
N ASP A 206 4.09 0.59 10.17
CA ASP A 206 3.21 1.17 11.17
C ASP A 206 3.88 1.20 12.56
N ALA A 207 4.52 0.11 12.98
CA ALA A 207 5.21 0.03 14.26
C ALA A 207 6.49 0.89 14.33
N PHE A 208 7.18 1.09 13.21
CA PHE A 208 8.37 1.90 13.08
C PHE A 208 8.01 3.39 13.07
N LEU A 209 7.04 3.79 12.26
CA LEU A 209 6.55 5.16 12.19
C LEU A 209 5.87 5.58 13.49
N ALA A 210 5.06 4.72 14.12
CA ALA A 210 4.43 5.03 15.41
C ALA A 210 5.44 5.15 16.56
N GLY A 211 6.54 4.38 16.53
CA GLY A 211 7.60 4.42 17.55
C GLY A 211 8.58 5.60 17.40
N GLY A 212 8.78 6.09 16.17
CA GLY A 212 9.69 7.22 15.86
C GLY A 212 8.99 8.57 15.64
N ASP A 213 7.67 8.61 15.77
CA ASP A 213 6.80 9.57 15.07
C ASP A 213 7.13 11.04 15.35
N ALA A 214 7.30 11.43 16.62
CA ALA A 214 7.46 12.84 16.96
C ALA A 214 8.83 13.40 16.53
N ARG A 215 9.93 12.76 16.97
CA ARG A 215 11.29 13.22 16.66
C ARG A 215 11.64 13.07 15.18
N PHE A 216 11.15 12.02 14.52
CA PHE A 216 11.35 11.87 13.09
C PHE A 216 10.56 12.90 12.30
N ARG A 217 9.25 13.11 12.59
CA ARG A 217 8.46 14.14 11.92
C ARG A 217 9.03 15.53 12.13
N GLU A 218 9.58 15.82 13.30
CA GLU A 218 10.23 17.10 13.58
C GLU A 218 11.48 17.30 12.72
N ARG A 219 12.36 16.30 12.60
CA ARG A 219 13.52 16.34 11.69
C ARG A 219 13.14 16.47 10.23
N VAL A 220 12.13 15.71 9.79
CA VAL A 220 11.60 15.81 8.42
C VAL A 220 11.00 17.21 8.16
N SER A 221 10.26 17.74 9.13
CA SER A 221 9.70 19.10 9.07
C SER A 221 10.82 20.14 8.98
N GLU A 222 11.86 20.03 9.80
CA GLU A 222 13.01 20.92 9.77
C GLU A 222 13.78 20.84 8.45
N GLY A 223 14.10 19.63 7.97
CA GLY A 223 14.77 19.43 6.69
C GLY A 223 13.93 19.92 5.51
N SER A 224 12.60 19.77 5.58
CA SER A 224 11.70 20.21 4.49
C SER A 224 11.72 21.72 4.26
N ARG A 225 12.11 22.51 5.27
CA ARG A 225 12.31 23.96 5.13
C ARG A 225 13.40 24.34 4.14
N ARG A 226 14.29 23.40 3.81
CA ARG A 226 15.38 23.59 2.81
C ARG A 226 14.93 23.31 1.39
N LEU A 227 13.78 22.65 1.20
CA LEU A 227 13.21 22.46 -0.13
C LEU A 227 12.72 23.82 -0.66
N ALA A 228 12.84 24.02 -1.97
CA ALA A 228 12.42 25.25 -2.63
C ALA A 228 11.42 24.98 -3.76
N GLY A 229 10.65 26.01 -4.12
CA GLY A 229 9.77 26.01 -5.29
C GLY A 229 8.75 24.88 -5.29
N LEU A 230 8.62 24.21 -6.44
CA LEU A 230 7.64 23.14 -6.63
C LEU A 230 7.94 21.90 -5.79
N HIS A 231 9.20 21.60 -5.50
CA HIS A 231 9.57 20.50 -4.60
C HIS A 231 9.05 20.72 -3.18
N ALA A 232 9.19 21.95 -2.65
CA ALA A 232 8.63 22.31 -1.35
C ALA A 232 7.10 22.22 -1.33
N ALA A 233 6.44 22.77 -2.36
CA ALA A 233 4.98 22.78 -2.44
C ALA A 233 4.39 21.37 -2.55
N VAL A 234 4.98 20.51 -3.38
CA VAL A 234 4.56 19.11 -3.53
C VAL A 234 4.82 18.33 -2.24
N PHE A 235 6.01 18.49 -1.64
CA PHE A 235 6.35 17.80 -0.40
C PHE A 235 5.45 18.22 0.76
N GLN A 236 5.22 19.52 0.96
CA GLN A 236 4.33 20.02 2.01
C GLN A 236 2.90 19.51 1.83
N ALA A 237 2.34 19.62 0.62
CA ALA A 237 0.99 19.16 0.34
C ALA A 237 0.85 17.64 0.57
N TYR A 238 1.88 16.86 0.26
CA TYR A 238 1.89 15.42 0.48
C TYR A 238 2.13 15.01 1.94
N TRP A 239 3.14 15.59 2.59
CA TRP A 239 3.63 15.21 3.91
C TRP A 239 2.85 15.86 5.05
N THR A 240 2.60 17.17 4.94
CA THR A 240 1.95 17.96 5.99
C THR A 240 0.45 17.97 5.81
N ASP A 241 -0.03 18.28 4.60
CA ASP A 241 -1.47 18.37 4.32
C ASP A 241 -2.11 16.99 4.06
N SER A 242 -1.31 15.92 4.00
CA SER A 242 -1.75 14.54 3.72
C SER A 242 -2.55 14.37 2.41
N ARG A 243 -2.35 15.25 1.42
CA ARG A 243 -3.05 15.20 0.13
C ARG A 243 -2.52 14.09 -0.76
N CYS A 244 -3.37 13.59 -1.65
CA CYS A 244 -2.96 12.61 -2.67
C CYS A 244 -2.35 13.29 -3.90
N VAL A 245 -1.68 12.52 -4.76
CA VAL A 245 -0.98 13.04 -5.96
C VAL A 245 -1.94 13.78 -6.89
N THR A 246 -3.18 13.30 -7.02
CA THR A 246 -4.21 13.91 -7.89
C THR A 246 -4.69 15.26 -7.37
N GLU A 247 -4.90 15.39 -6.06
CA GLU A 247 -5.24 16.66 -5.42
C GLU A 247 -4.10 17.68 -5.56
N ILE A 248 -2.86 17.23 -5.42
CA ILE A 248 -1.68 18.08 -5.60
C ILE A 248 -1.55 18.53 -7.06
N ALA A 249 -1.70 17.60 -8.00
CA ALA A 249 -1.69 17.88 -9.45
C ALA A 249 -2.74 18.95 -9.81
N THR A 250 -3.97 18.78 -9.31
CA THR A 250 -5.06 19.74 -9.53
C THR A 250 -4.74 21.10 -8.91
N ARG A 251 -4.28 21.13 -7.66
CA ARG A 251 -3.98 22.36 -6.92
C ARG A 251 -2.83 23.15 -7.54
N LEU A 252 -1.81 22.46 -8.05
CA LEU A 252 -0.62 23.09 -8.62
C LEU A 252 -0.71 23.28 -10.14
N GLY A 253 -1.81 22.83 -10.78
CA GLY A 253 -1.96 22.89 -12.24
C GLY A 253 -0.94 22.05 -12.99
N LEU A 254 -0.55 20.90 -12.42
CA LEU A 254 0.48 20.00 -12.96
C LEU A 254 -0.11 18.66 -13.38
N GLU A 255 0.58 17.95 -14.26
CA GLU A 255 0.26 16.55 -14.56
C GLU A 255 0.65 15.62 -13.39
N ARG A 256 -0.10 14.52 -13.24
CA ARG A 256 0.11 13.55 -12.14
C ARG A 256 1.52 12.98 -12.12
N ASP A 257 2.07 12.63 -13.28
CA ASP A 257 3.41 12.05 -13.35
C ASP A 257 4.49 13.08 -13.02
N LYS A 258 4.27 14.36 -13.38
CA LYS A 258 5.16 15.44 -12.97
C LYS A 258 5.17 15.62 -11.45
N VAL A 259 4.01 15.51 -10.79
CA VAL A 259 3.93 15.54 -9.31
C VAL A 259 4.66 14.36 -8.68
N LYS A 260 4.55 13.14 -9.23
CA LYS A 260 5.30 11.97 -8.73
C LYS A 260 6.81 12.20 -8.80
N THR A 261 7.30 12.69 -9.94
CA THR A 261 8.73 13.00 -10.12
C THR A 261 9.20 14.06 -9.14
N LEU A 262 8.48 15.19 -9.02
CA LEU A 262 8.82 16.25 -8.07
C LEU A 262 8.80 15.76 -6.62
N LEU A 263 7.85 14.89 -6.27
CA LEU A 263 7.78 14.32 -4.92
C LEU A 263 8.96 13.39 -4.62
N ALA A 264 9.40 12.59 -5.60
CA ALA A 264 10.57 11.72 -5.46
C ALA A 264 11.86 12.55 -5.31
N GLU A 265 12.08 13.55 -6.17
CA GLU A 265 13.23 14.45 -6.12
C GLU A 265 13.26 15.25 -4.80
N ALA A 266 12.11 15.73 -4.32
CA ALA A 266 12.00 16.47 -3.06
C ALA A 266 12.41 15.60 -1.86
N LYS A 267 12.06 14.31 -1.89
CA LYS A 267 12.47 13.35 -0.86
C LYS A 267 13.96 13.10 -0.90
N GLU A 268 14.51 12.85 -2.08
CA GLU A 268 15.95 12.64 -2.25
C GLU A 268 16.76 13.84 -1.73
N GLN A 269 16.35 15.07 -2.07
CA GLN A 269 16.98 16.29 -1.57
C GLN A 269 16.89 16.41 -0.04
N LEU A 270 15.71 16.13 0.50
CA LEU A 270 15.48 16.15 1.94
C LEU A 270 16.37 15.14 2.67
N TRP A 271 16.45 13.91 2.16
CA TRP A 271 17.18 12.82 2.79
C TRP A 271 18.70 13.04 2.75
N ARG A 272 19.23 13.53 1.63
CA ARG A 272 20.64 13.98 1.56
C ARG A 272 20.98 15.11 2.52
N ALA A 273 19.99 15.95 2.85
CA ALA A 273 20.18 17.11 3.71
C ALA A 273 19.99 16.81 5.20
N LEU A 274 19.40 15.65 5.55
CA LEU A 274 19.37 15.21 6.93
C LEU A 274 20.80 14.79 7.33
N PRO A 275 21.36 15.32 8.44
CA PRO A 275 22.73 15.02 8.83
C PRO A 275 22.92 13.51 9.01
N GLU A 276 24.01 12.99 8.43
CA GLU A 276 24.56 11.68 8.77
C GLU A 276 24.88 11.65 10.26
N GLY A 277 24.23 10.75 11.00
CA GLY A 277 24.60 10.44 12.37
C GLY A 277 23.95 11.32 13.44
N GLY A 278 23.33 10.66 14.42
CA GLY A 278 22.95 11.28 15.68
C GLY A 278 21.54 10.95 16.18
N LEU A 279 21.16 9.68 16.24
CA LEU A 279 20.33 9.24 17.37
C LEU A 279 21.26 9.21 18.58
N SER A 280 21.47 10.37 19.19
CA SER A 280 21.89 10.44 20.59
C SER A 280 20.67 10.33 21.49
#